data_AF-A0A846LIR8-F1
#
_entry.id   AF-A0A846LIR8-F1
#
_cell.length_a   1.000
_cell.length_b   1.000
_cell.length_c   1.000
_cell.angle_alpha   90.00
_cell.angle_beta   90.00
_cell.angle_gamma   90.00
#
_symmetry.space_group_name_H-M   'P 1'
#
loop_
_entity.id
_entity.type
_entity.pdbx_description
1 polymer ?
#
loop_
_entity_poly.entity_id
_entity_poly.type
_entity_poly.pdbx_seq_one_letter_code
_entity_poly.pdbx_strand_id
1 'polypeptide(L)'
;MVLEEADVDTVLPPALASAVLDARPLTVAVLRPHPGWTIDARLMAVLAEVSDRETGRLTTRVTERLRAAEVEAEVVVHLLHGLDGRRRATVLTRALRELARRHDAEPIMRPLQ
;
A
#
# COMPACT_ATOMS: atom_id res chain seq x y z
N MET A 1 -1.42 -0.39 -6.48
CA MET A 1 -1.67 0.98 -5.98
C MET A 1 -0.74 1.24 -4.80
N VAL A 2 -0.52 2.49 -4.38
CA VAL A 2 0.23 2.82 -3.15
C VAL A 2 -0.65 3.71 -2.31
N LEU A 3 -0.83 3.38 -1.04
CA LEU A 3 -1.70 4.14 -0.14
C LEU A 3 -0.91 4.55 1.10
N GLU A 4 -0.68 5.85 1.28
CA GLU A 4 -0.62 6.41 2.63
C GLU A 4 -2.03 6.47 3.23
N GLU A 5 -2.14 6.70 4.54
CA GLU A 5 -3.46 6.76 5.21
C GLU A 5 -4.39 7.82 4.59
N ALA A 6 -3.83 8.97 4.18
CA ALA A 6 -4.57 10.02 3.48
C ALA A 6 -4.93 9.65 2.03
N ASP A 7 -4.17 8.74 1.41
CA ASP A 7 -4.38 8.33 0.02
C ASP A 7 -5.52 7.31 -0.13
N VAL A 8 -5.90 6.62 0.96
CA VAL A 8 -6.99 5.63 0.92
C VAL A 8 -8.27 6.27 0.43
N ASP A 9 -8.63 7.45 0.95
CA ASP A 9 -9.90 8.08 0.57
C ASP A 9 -9.85 8.75 -0.82
N THR A 10 -8.66 9.05 -1.34
CA THR A 10 -8.51 9.75 -2.63
C THR A 10 -8.25 8.79 -3.80
N VAL A 11 -7.46 7.74 -3.58
CA VAL A 11 -6.96 6.84 -4.64
C VAL A 11 -7.77 5.54 -4.72
N LEU A 12 -8.28 5.02 -3.60
CA LEU A 12 -9.02 3.74 -3.59
C LEU A 12 -10.39 3.83 -4.28
N PRO A 13 -11.24 4.86 -4.09
CA PRO A 13 -12.54 4.95 -4.76
C PRO A 13 -12.48 4.91 -6.30
N PRO A 14 -11.61 5.68 -7.00
CA PRO A 14 -11.55 5.60 -8.46
C PRO A 14 -10.99 4.24 -8.93
N ALA A 15 -10.07 3.63 -8.19
CA ALA A 15 -9.56 2.30 -8.52
C ALA A 15 -10.63 1.21 -8.39
N LEU A 16 -11.45 1.29 -7.33
CA LEU A 16 -12.61 0.43 -7.12
C LEU A 16 -13.63 0.59 -8.25
N ALA A 17 -13.97 1.83 -8.62
CA ALA A 17 -14.91 2.10 -9.71
C ALA A 17 -14.45 1.47 -11.04
N SER A 18 -13.15 1.59 -11.37
CA SER A 18 -12.60 0.95 -12.57
C SER A 18 -12.68 -0.58 -12.50
N ALA A 19 -12.33 -1.18 -11.36
CA ALA A 19 -12.36 -2.63 -11.20
C ALA A 19 -13.78 -3.21 -11.32
N VAL A 20 -14.77 -2.53 -10.74
CA VAL A 20 -16.19 -2.91 -10.83
C VAL A 20 -16.70 -2.80 -12.26
N LEU A 21 -16.40 -1.69 -12.95
CA LEU A 21 -16.85 -1.48 -14.34
C LEU A 21 -16.32 -2.55 -15.29
N ASP A 22 -15.07 -2.97 -15.09
CA ASP A 22 -14.41 -3.94 -15.95
C ASP A 22 -14.62 -5.40 -15.50
N ALA A 23 -15.30 -5.63 -14.38
CA ALA A 23 -15.47 -6.94 -13.74
C ALA A 23 -14.14 -7.72 -13.58
N ARG A 24 -13.07 -7.02 -13.21
CA ARG A 24 -11.72 -7.58 -13.07
C ARG A 24 -11.35 -7.81 -11.60
N PRO A 25 -10.60 -8.89 -11.29
CA PRO A 25 -10.06 -9.09 -9.96
C PRO A 25 -9.11 -7.94 -9.59
N LEU A 26 -9.16 -7.51 -8.34
CA LEU A 26 -8.39 -6.37 -7.85
C LEU A 26 -7.35 -6.82 -6.80
N THR A 27 -6.09 -6.42 -6.99
CA THR A 27 -5.05 -6.55 -5.97
C THR A 27 -4.68 -5.17 -5.43
N VAL A 28 -4.86 -4.96 -4.14
CA VAL A 28 -4.49 -3.73 -3.45
C VAL A 28 -3.16 -3.93 -2.71
N ALA A 29 -2.08 -3.47 -3.33
CA ALA A 29 -0.80 -3.35 -2.65
C ALA A 29 -0.77 -2.12 -1.72
N VAL A 30 -0.34 -2.29 -0.48
CA VAL A 30 -0.11 -1.23 0.49
C VAL A 30 1.40 -1.14 0.72
N LEU A 31 2.03 -0.05 0.26
CA LEU A 31 3.47 0.14 0.43
C LEU A 31 3.73 1.04 1.63
N ARG A 32 4.53 0.55 2.57
CA ARG A 32 4.83 1.21 3.84
C ARG A 32 6.34 1.35 4.00
N PRO A 33 6.82 2.42 4.64
CA PRO A 33 8.22 2.50 4.98
C PRO A 33 8.60 1.36 5.91
N HIS A 34 9.74 0.72 5.64
CA HIS A 34 10.32 -0.22 6.58
C HIS A 34 10.70 0.53 7.86
N PRO A 35 10.34 0.04 9.07
CA PRO A 35 10.76 0.69 10.31
C PRO A 35 12.28 0.88 10.32
N GLY A 36 12.71 2.07 10.73
CA GLY A 36 14.11 2.47 10.73
C GLY A 36 14.96 1.54 11.59
N TRP A 37 16.20 1.29 11.17
CA TRP A 37 17.14 0.47 11.92
C TRP A 37 17.90 1.32 12.96
N THR A 38 18.06 0.78 14.17
CA THR A 38 18.89 1.34 15.24
C THR A 38 19.54 0.22 16.05
N ILE A 39 20.66 0.53 16.70
CA ILE A 39 21.39 -0.40 17.59
C ILE A 39 20.60 -0.64 18.89
N ASP A 40 19.74 0.29 19.29
CA ASP A 40 18.89 0.15 20.48
C ASP A 40 17.73 -0.83 20.21
N ALA A 41 17.82 -2.03 20.78
CA ALA A 41 16.82 -3.08 20.62
C ALA A 41 15.44 -2.69 21.16
N ARG A 42 15.37 -1.86 22.22
CA ARG A 42 14.09 -1.40 22.78
C ARG A 42 13.44 -0.41 21.83
N LEU A 43 14.22 0.54 21.31
CA LEU A 43 13.71 1.48 20.31
C LEU A 43 13.28 0.76 19.03
N MET A 44 14.04 -0.26 18.60
CA MET A 44 13.63 -1.09 17.46
C MET A 44 12.27 -1.76 17.68
N ALA A 45 12.05 -2.36 18.85
CA ALA A 45 10.79 -3.02 19.16
C ALA A 45 9.61 -2.03 19.15
N VAL A 46 9.81 -0.84 19.70
CA VAL A 46 8.79 0.23 19.68
C VAL A 46 8.48 0.69 18.26
N LEU A 47 9.50 0.89 17.41
CA LEU A 47 9.31 1.30 16.02
C LEU A 47 8.57 0.21 15.21
N ALA A 48 8.88 -1.06 15.46
CA ALA A 48 8.18 -2.18 14.84
C ALA A 48 6.70 -2.23 15.29
N GLU A 49 6.43 -2.12 16.59
CA GLU A 49 5.06 -2.14 17.12
C GLU A 49 4.20 -0.98 16.58
N VAL A 50 4.77 0.21 16.47
CA VAL A 50 4.08 1.36 15.86
C VAL A 50 3.80 1.10 14.38
N SER A 51 4.79 0.59 13.64
CA SER A 51 4.63 0.25 12.22
C SER A 51 3.55 -0.82 11.99
N ASP A 52 3.53 -1.86 12.82
CA ASP A 52 2.53 -2.93 12.77
C ASP A 52 1.13 -2.41 13.09
N ARG A 53 0.99 -1.56 14.12
CA ARG A 53 -0.28 -0.94 14.48
C ARG A 53 -0.84 -0.08 13.35
N GLU A 54 0.00 0.75 12.75
CA GLU A 54 -0.40 1.59 11.62
C GLU A 54 -0.74 0.77 10.38
N THR A 55 0.02 -0.28 10.10
CA THR A 55 -0.27 -1.24 9.03
C THR A 55 -1.62 -1.93 9.26
N GLY A 56 -1.90 -2.38 10.48
CA GLY A 56 -3.18 -2.98 10.86
C GLY A 56 -4.37 -2.03 10.69
N ARG A 57 -4.22 -0.77 11.09
CA ARG A 57 -5.26 0.27 10.88
C ARG A 57 -5.52 0.49 9.38
N LEU A 58 -4.46 0.64 8.60
CA LEU A 58 -4.56 0.91 7.17
C LEU A 58 -5.18 -0.25 6.40
N THR A 59 -4.72 -1.48 6.65
CA THR A 59 -5.26 -2.69 6.02
C THR A 59 -6.72 -2.94 6.41
N THR A 60 -7.09 -2.70 7.68
CA THR A 60 -8.49 -2.76 8.13
C THR A 60 -9.36 -1.80 7.33
N ARG A 61 -8.94 -0.53 7.24
CA ARG A 61 -9.69 0.51 6.52
C ARG A 61 -9.83 0.20 5.03
N VAL A 62 -8.77 -0.27 4.38
CA VAL A 62 -8.82 -0.71 2.97
C VAL A 62 -9.79 -1.88 2.81
N THR A 63 -9.71 -2.88 3.67
CA THR A 63 -10.58 -4.06 3.64
C THR A 63 -12.05 -3.69 3.82
N GLU A 64 -12.37 -2.80 4.75
CA GLU A 64 -13.73 -2.29 4.96
C GLU A 64 -14.28 -1.60 3.71
N ARG A 65 -13.46 -0.79 3.02
CA ARG A 65 -13.86 -0.14 1.77
C ARG A 65 -14.07 -1.11 0.62
N LEU A 66 -13.19 -2.12 0.49
CA LEU A 66 -13.33 -3.18 -0.51
C LEU A 66 -14.63 -3.97 -0.29
N ARG A 67 -14.92 -4.34 0.98
CA ARG A 67 -16.16 -5.03 1.36
C ARG A 67 -17.40 -4.20 1.08
N ALA A 68 -17.38 -2.91 1.40
CA ALA A 68 -18.50 -2.00 1.14
C ALA A 68 -18.77 -1.82 -0.37
N ALA A 69 -17.78 -2.03 -1.22
CA ALA A 69 -17.91 -2.01 -2.68
C ALA A 69 -18.22 -3.38 -3.28
N GLU A 70 -18.39 -4.43 -2.45
CA GLU A 70 -18.63 -5.82 -2.88
C GLU A 70 -17.59 -6.36 -3.87
N VAL A 71 -16.34 -5.86 -3.78
CA VAL A 71 -15.23 -6.29 -4.63
C VAL A 71 -14.41 -7.34 -3.90
N GLU A 72 -14.28 -8.52 -4.51
CA GLU A 72 -13.32 -9.52 -4.08
C GLU A 72 -11.91 -9.06 -4.47
N ALA A 73 -11.12 -8.71 -3.45
CA ALA A 73 -9.79 -8.15 -3.65
C ALA A 73 -8.79 -8.68 -2.62
N GLU A 74 -7.56 -8.91 -3.09
CA GLU A 74 -6.44 -9.29 -2.24
C GLU A 74 -5.74 -8.02 -1.72
N VAL A 75 -5.48 -7.94 -0.42
CA VAL A 75 -4.70 -6.85 0.19
C VAL A 75 -3.33 -7.38 0.58
N VAL A 76 -2.26 -6.82 -0.01
CA VAL A 76 -0.89 -7.24 0.24
C VAL A 76 -0.07 -6.07 0.77
N VAL A 77 0.64 -6.26 1.87
CA VAL A 77 1.50 -5.23 2.47
C VAL A 77 2.96 -5.45 2.06
N HIS A 78 3.62 -4.38 1.64
CA HIS A 78 5.06 -4.39 1.37
C HIS A 78 5.77 -3.29 2.16
N LEU A 79 6.76 -3.71 2.96
CA LEU A 79 7.67 -2.79 3.66
C LEU A 79 8.85 -2.47 2.75
N LEU A 80 9.09 -1.19 2.48
CA LEU A 80 10.12 -0.73 1.56
C LEU A 80 11.11 0.22 2.23
N HIS A 81 12.40 -0.02 2.03
CA HIS A 81 13.44 0.93 2.43
C HIS A 81 13.46 2.16 1.53
N GLY A 82 13.66 3.34 2.14
CA GLY A 82 13.86 4.59 1.40
C GLY A 82 12.59 5.32 0.97
N LEU A 83 11.41 4.93 1.49
CA LEU A 83 10.15 5.64 1.29
C LEU A 83 10.06 6.97 2.07
N ASP A 84 10.75 7.09 3.20
CA ASP A 84 10.73 8.31 4.04
C ASP A 84 11.78 9.37 3.64
N GLY A 85 12.42 9.20 2.49
CA GLY A 85 13.57 10.02 2.11
C GLY A 85 13.54 10.54 0.68
N ARG A 86 14.61 11.23 0.28
CA ARG A 86 14.77 11.83 -1.06
C ARG A 86 14.63 10.84 -2.22
N ARG A 87 14.69 9.52 -1.95
CA ARG A 87 14.57 8.46 -2.96
C ARG A 87 13.14 7.93 -3.10
N ARG A 88 12.17 8.46 -2.35
CA ARG A 88 10.77 8.01 -2.32
C ARG A 88 10.19 7.78 -3.71
N ALA A 89 10.22 8.79 -4.58
CA ALA A 89 9.66 8.69 -5.94
C ALA A 89 10.30 7.56 -6.76
N THR A 90 11.62 7.36 -6.64
CA THR A 90 12.34 6.27 -7.31
C THR A 90 11.96 4.91 -6.74
N VAL A 91 11.88 4.78 -5.42
CA VAL A 91 11.49 3.55 -4.72
C VAL A 91 10.05 3.16 -5.10
N LEU A 92 9.12 4.11 -5.06
CA LEU A 92 7.72 3.91 -5.45
C LEU A 92 7.59 3.47 -6.91
N THR A 93 8.29 4.14 -7.83
CA THR A 93 8.27 3.78 -9.26
C THR A 93 8.80 2.37 -9.48
N ARG A 94 9.90 2.01 -8.81
CA ARG A 94 10.48 0.67 -8.90
C ARG A 94 9.54 -0.39 -8.34
N ALA A 95 8.98 -0.15 -7.15
CA ALA A 95 8.06 -1.07 -6.50
C ALA A 95 6.80 -1.31 -7.33
N LEU A 96 6.21 -0.25 -7.91
CA LEU A 96 5.05 -0.39 -8.78
C LEU A 96 5.33 -1.25 -10.01
N ARG A 97 6.47 -1.06 -10.68
CA ARG A 97 6.86 -1.91 -11.83
C ARG A 97 7.09 -3.35 -11.43
N GLU A 98 7.68 -3.58 -10.26
CA GLU A 98 7.94 -4.92 -9.76
C GLU A 98 6.64 -5.66 -9.40
N LEU A 99 5.72 -4.97 -8.71
CA LEU A 99 4.43 -5.53 -8.32
C LEU A 99 3.52 -5.78 -9.52
N ALA A 100 3.47 -4.85 -10.47
CA ALA A 100 2.75 -5.05 -11.73
C ALA A 100 3.21 -6.33 -12.44
N ARG A 101 4.52 -6.56 -12.51
CA ARG A 101 5.05 -7.80 -13.11
C ARG A 101 4.78 -9.05 -12.27
N ARG A 102 4.92 -8.96 -10.95
CA ARG A 102 4.72 -10.11 -10.05
C ARG A 102 3.29 -10.63 -10.08
N HIS A 103 2.33 -9.72 -10.21
CA HIS A 103 0.90 -10.04 -10.20
C HIS A 103 0.27 -10.06 -11.60
N ASP A 104 1.08 -9.94 -12.66
CA ASP A 104 0.62 -9.79 -14.06
C ASP A 104 -0.53 -8.76 -14.19
N ALA A 105 -0.36 -7.61 -13.52
CA ALA A 105 -1.40 -6.63 -13.29
C ALA A 105 -1.03 -5.24 -13.84
N GLU A 106 -2.04 -4.51 -14.32
CA GLU A 106 -1.88 -3.12 -14.74
C GLU A 106 -2.09 -2.16 -13.55
N PRO A 107 -1.18 -1.18 -13.33
CA PRO A 107 -1.37 -0.19 -12.28
C PRO A 107 -2.54 0.76 -12.62
N ILE A 108 -3.63 0.66 -11.86
CA ILE A 108 -4.81 1.51 -12.05
C ILE A 108 -4.54 2.99 -11.67
N MET A 109 -3.62 3.24 -10.72
CA MET A 109 -3.26 4.59 -10.27
C MET A 109 -1.75 4.74 -10.09
N ARG A 110 -1.23 5.90 -10.49
CA ARG A 110 0.16 6.31 -10.24
C ARG A 110 0.28 6.90 -8.82
N PRO A 111 1.43 6.76 -8.15
CA PRO A 111 1.62 7.36 -6.84
C PRO A 111 1.59 8.88 -7.00
N LEU A 112 0.96 9.57 -6.04
CA LEU A 112 1.01 11.03 -5.98
C LEU A 112 2.48 11.47 -5.87
N GLN A 113 2.86 12.47 -6.68
CA GLN A 113 4.22 13.03 -6.69
C GLN A 113 4.48 13.88 -5.46
#